data_AF-A0ABD1G1V8-F1
#
_entry.id   AF-A0ABD1G1V8-F1
#
_cell.length_a   1.000
_cell.length_b   1.000
_cell.length_c   1.000
_cell.angle_alpha   90.00
_cell.angle_beta   90.00
_cell.angle_gamma   90.00
#
_symmetry.space_group_name_H-M   'P 1'
#
loop_
_entity.id
_entity.type
_entity.pdbx_description
1 polymer ?
#
loop_
_entity_poly.entity_id
_entity_poly.type
_entity_poly.pdbx_seq_one_letter_code
_entity_poly.pdbx_strand_id
1 'polypeptide(L)'
;MGETWTKEYLDFVLVPAGLLVMVGYHLFHLHRCINRAETTVVGYQNHNRRLWVSRLLEVEVKDRDQALTVTGNYLFASMSLASIALVLCSLLVAWIGNSYSNEPVAARVYGNMSSTIVYTKYLAILTSFVIAFVCFVHAATSFLHAGFLISLPNCVMLAGNVENAVISGSNFWVVGLRLLYLATNLMLWIFGPIPMFISSVITVVLLQFLDRNTAPLPQYARPLSCDSFKKIGDH
;
A
#
# COMPACT_ATOMS: atom_id res chain seq x y z
N MET A 1 -3.06 44.37 -12.18
CA MET A 1 -2.03 43.51 -12.81
C MET A 1 -1.10 42.80 -11.81
N GLY A 2 -1.14 43.07 -10.48
CA GLY A 2 -0.23 42.45 -9.50
C GLY A 2 -0.71 41.14 -8.84
N GLU A 3 -2.00 40.81 -8.87
CA GLU A 3 -2.53 39.62 -8.17
C GLU A 3 -2.38 38.29 -8.93
N THR A 4 -2.16 38.32 -10.24
CA THR A 4 -1.98 37.12 -11.06
C THR A 4 -0.60 36.50 -10.86
N TRP A 5 0.43 37.34 -10.72
CA TRP A 5 1.82 36.93 -10.53
C TRP A 5 2.04 36.17 -9.20
N THR A 6 1.37 36.56 -8.14
CA THR A 6 1.48 35.90 -6.83
C THR A 6 0.84 34.51 -6.82
N LYS A 7 -0.26 34.31 -7.54
CA LYS A 7 -0.95 33.00 -7.61
C LYS A 7 -0.17 31.98 -8.44
N GLU A 8 0.39 32.38 -9.57
CA GLU A 8 1.19 31.49 -10.42
C GLU A 8 2.50 31.08 -9.74
N TYR A 9 3.19 32.02 -9.09
CA TYR A 9 4.43 31.71 -8.36
C TYR A 9 4.19 30.72 -7.20
N LEU A 10 3.00 30.81 -6.57
CA LEU A 10 2.63 29.92 -5.48
C LEU A 10 2.46 28.47 -5.95
N ASP A 11 1.89 28.25 -7.14
CA ASP A 11 1.79 26.93 -7.78
C ASP A 11 3.18 26.33 -8.05
N PHE A 12 4.10 27.13 -8.59
CA PHE A 12 5.46 26.70 -8.93
C PHE A 12 6.32 26.32 -7.71
N VAL A 13 5.98 26.81 -6.52
CA VAL A 13 6.72 26.49 -5.29
C VAL A 13 6.02 25.41 -4.48
N LEU A 14 4.73 25.56 -4.19
CA LEU A 14 3.99 24.66 -3.30
C LEU A 14 3.79 23.26 -3.89
N VAL A 15 3.56 23.15 -5.20
CA VAL A 15 3.31 21.85 -5.83
C VAL A 15 4.58 21.00 -5.83
N PRO A 16 5.74 21.49 -6.33
CA PRO A 16 6.97 20.72 -6.22
C PRO A 16 7.39 20.47 -4.77
N ALA A 17 7.19 21.44 -3.86
CA ALA A 17 7.49 21.23 -2.45
C ALA A 17 6.63 20.12 -1.82
N GLY A 18 5.32 20.09 -2.09
CA GLY A 18 4.43 19.03 -1.62
C GLY A 18 4.81 17.65 -2.17
N LEU A 19 5.14 17.58 -3.46
CA LEU A 19 5.63 16.35 -4.09
C LEU A 19 6.98 15.91 -3.51
N LEU A 20 7.93 16.84 -3.29
CA LEU A 20 9.22 16.56 -2.68
C LEU A 20 9.07 16.03 -1.26
N VAL A 21 8.15 16.58 -0.47
CA VAL A 21 7.84 16.09 0.89
C VAL A 21 7.33 14.65 0.83
N MET A 22 6.41 14.33 -0.08
CA MET A 22 5.88 12.98 -0.26
C MET A 22 6.94 11.99 -0.75
N VAL A 23 7.66 12.34 -1.83
CA VAL A 23 8.71 11.49 -2.42
C VAL A 23 9.87 11.31 -1.43
N GLY A 24 10.31 12.38 -0.78
CA GLY A 24 11.36 12.35 0.23
C GLY A 24 11.00 11.44 1.40
N TYR A 25 9.75 11.50 1.88
CA TYR A 25 9.26 10.60 2.91
C TYR A 25 9.27 9.13 2.45
N HIS A 26 8.76 8.84 1.25
CA HIS A 26 8.73 7.47 0.74
C HIS A 26 10.12 6.89 0.50
N LEU A 27 11.07 7.69 0.00
CA LEU A 27 12.48 7.28 -0.13
C LEU A 27 13.12 7.03 1.24
N PHE A 28 12.90 7.91 2.21
CA PHE A 28 13.38 7.73 3.57
C PHE A 28 12.80 6.46 4.22
N HIS A 29 11.50 6.24 4.07
CA HIS A 29 10.83 5.05 4.60
C HIS A 29 11.31 3.77 3.89
N LEU A 30 11.49 3.79 2.56
CA LEU A 30 12.04 2.67 1.81
C LEU A 30 13.46 2.34 2.29
N HIS A 31 14.32 3.35 2.42
CA HIS A 31 15.66 3.20 2.97
C HIS A 31 15.62 2.59 4.38
N ARG A 32 14.70 3.02 5.25
CA ARG A 32 14.53 2.44 6.59
C ARG A 32 14.02 1.00 6.53
N CYS A 33 13.10 0.66 5.63
CA CYS A 33 12.63 -0.71 5.44
C CYS A 33 13.74 -1.66 4.98
N ILE A 34 14.67 -1.19 4.14
CA ILE A 34 15.79 -2.00 3.65
C ILE A 34 16.87 -2.13 4.73
N ASN A 35 17.25 -1.02 5.38
CA ASN A 35 18.42 -0.98 6.25
C ASN A 35 18.12 -1.24 7.73
N ARG A 36 16.87 -1.10 8.17
CA ARG A 36 16.44 -1.20 9.58
C ARG A 36 15.01 -1.75 9.70
N ALA A 37 14.77 -2.90 9.08
CA ALA A 37 13.45 -3.52 8.97
C ALA A 37 12.80 -3.76 10.35
N GLU A 38 13.58 -4.09 11.38
CA GLU A 38 13.10 -4.32 12.75
C GLU A 38 12.43 -3.08 13.40
N THR A 39 12.73 -1.89 12.89
CA THR A 39 12.21 -0.62 13.43
C THR A 39 10.96 -0.13 12.69
N THR A 40 10.51 -0.82 11.63
CA THR A 40 9.35 -0.42 10.83
C THR A 40 8.18 -1.36 11.06
N VAL A 41 6.95 -0.84 10.97
CA VAL A 41 5.74 -1.69 11.06
C VAL A 41 5.70 -2.71 9.92
N VAL A 42 6.17 -2.34 8.73
CA VAL A 42 6.25 -3.29 7.58
C VAL A 42 7.19 -4.45 7.90
N GLY A 43 8.39 -4.18 8.43
CA GLY A 43 9.33 -5.24 8.79
C GLY A 43 8.83 -6.09 9.97
N TYR A 44 8.22 -5.46 10.99
CA TYR A 44 7.57 -6.16 12.09
C TYR A 44 6.46 -7.10 11.60
N GLN A 45 5.55 -6.62 10.77
CA GLN A 45 4.48 -7.47 10.25
C GLN A 45 5.01 -8.56 9.31
N ASN A 46 6.03 -8.27 8.49
CA ASN A 46 6.67 -9.28 7.66
C ASN A 46 7.33 -10.36 8.51
N HIS A 47 7.99 -9.99 9.62
CA HIS A 47 8.53 -10.97 10.58
C HIS A 47 7.42 -11.86 11.17
N ASN A 48 6.31 -11.27 11.61
CA ASN A 48 5.18 -12.03 12.14
C ASN A 48 4.55 -12.96 11.09
N ARG A 49 4.46 -12.51 9.82
CA ARG A 49 3.96 -13.34 8.71
C ARG A 49 4.89 -14.52 8.43
N ARG A 50 6.21 -14.33 8.47
CA ARG A 50 7.19 -15.42 8.35
C ARG A 50 6.96 -16.49 9.42
N LEU A 51 6.89 -16.06 10.68
CA LEU A 51 6.62 -16.96 11.80
C LEU A 51 5.27 -17.67 11.67
N TRP A 52 4.23 -16.94 11.29
CA TRP A 52 2.91 -17.49 11.06
C TRP A 52 2.92 -18.58 9.98
N VAL A 53 3.60 -18.35 8.85
CA VAL A 53 3.74 -19.37 7.80
C VAL A 53 4.52 -20.59 8.30
N SER A 54 5.64 -20.40 9.01
CA SER A 54 6.43 -21.52 9.54
C SER A 54 5.60 -22.43 10.44
N ARG A 55 4.77 -21.85 11.33
CA ARG A 55 3.90 -22.60 12.23
C ARG A 55 2.70 -23.22 11.53
N LEU A 56 2.11 -22.49 10.59
CA LEU A 56 0.98 -23.00 9.80
C LEU A 56 1.34 -24.28 9.04
N LEU A 57 2.58 -24.39 8.59
CA LEU A 57 3.06 -25.58 7.88
C LEU A 57 3.29 -26.80 8.79
N GLU A 58 3.44 -26.61 10.11
CA GLU A 58 3.48 -27.69 11.11
C GLU A 58 2.09 -28.28 11.39
N VAL A 59 1.02 -27.53 11.10
CA VAL A 59 -0.37 -27.94 11.33
C VAL A 59 -0.86 -28.85 10.19
N GLU A 60 -1.64 -29.88 10.53
CA GLU A 60 -2.30 -30.75 9.53
C GLU A 60 -3.23 -29.94 8.62
N VAL A 61 -3.29 -30.30 7.34
CA VAL A 61 -4.06 -29.55 6.32
C VAL A 61 -5.54 -29.40 6.69
N LYS A 62 -6.13 -30.40 7.35
CA LYS A 62 -7.52 -30.39 7.83
C LYS A 62 -7.81 -29.28 8.85
N ASP A 63 -6.78 -28.82 9.57
CA ASP A 63 -6.90 -27.84 10.65
C ASP A 63 -6.44 -26.43 10.20
N ARG A 64 -6.22 -26.20 8.90
CA ARG A 64 -5.75 -24.92 8.34
C ARG A 64 -6.86 -23.94 7.93
N ASP A 65 -8.13 -24.25 8.22
CA ASP A 65 -9.28 -23.44 7.80
C ASP A 65 -9.21 -21.97 8.26
N GLN A 66 -8.75 -21.74 9.49
CA GLN A 66 -8.56 -20.39 10.02
C GLN A 66 -7.55 -19.58 9.19
N ALA A 67 -6.48 -20.21 8.70
CA ALA A 67 -5.48 -19.54 7.89
C ALA A 67 -5.98 -19.21 6.49
N LEU A 68 -6.80 -20.09 5.90
CA LEU A 68 -7.49 -19.83 4.65
C LEU A 68 -8.47 -18.68 4.79
N THR A 69 -9.22 -18.62 5.91
CA THR A 69 -10.12 -17.51 6.21
C THR A 69 -9.38 -16.18 6.33
N VAL A 70 -8.27 -16.14 7.07
CA VAL A 70 -7.45 -14.91 7.20
C VAL A 70 -6.92 -14.48 5.83
N THR A 71 -6.38 -15.41 5.04
CA THR A 71 -5.87 -15.12 3.69
C THR A 71 -6.98 -14.65 2.75
N GLY A 72 -8.16 -15.26 2.83
CA GLY A 72 -9.36 -14.88 2.11
C GLY A 72 -9.84 -13.47 2.45
N ASN A 73 -9.78 -13.07 3.72
CA ASN A 73 -10.13 -11.71 4.13
C ASN A 73 -9.23 -10.65 3.48
N TYR A 74 -7.91 -10.90 3.42
CA TYR A 74 -6.97 -10.01 2.71
C TYR A 74 -7.22 -9.97 1.20
N LEU A 75 -7.57 -11.12 0.59
CA LEU A 75 -7.96 -11.19 -0.81
C LEU A 75 -9.20 -10.33 -1.09
N PHE A 76 -10.29 -10.50 -0.33
CA PHE A 76 -11.52 -9.72 -0.51
C PHE A 76 -11.29 -8.23 -0.30
N ALA A 77 -10.50 -7.87 0.71
CA ALA A 77 -10.12 -6.48 0.94
C ALA A 77 -9.34 -5.91 -0.27
N SER A 78 -8.42 -6.67 -0.86
CA SER A 78 -7.62 -6.25 -2.03
C SER A 78 -8.52 -6.02 -3.25
N MET A 79 -9.44 -6.94 -3.53
CA MET A 79 -10.38 -6.81 -4.64
C MET A 79 -11.36 -5.65 -4.45
N SER A 80 -11.77 -5.39 -3.21
CA SER A 80 -12.61 -4.23 -2.87
C SER A 80 -11.90 -2.91 -3.15
N LEU A 81 -10.65 -2.75 -2.68
CA LEU A 81 -9.85 -1.55 -2.97
C LEU A 81 -9.52 -1.40 -4.45
N ALA A 82 -9.25 -2.49 -5.16
CA ALA A 82 -9.07 -2.48 -6.62
C ALA A 82 -10.31 -1.94 -7.34
N SER A 83 -11.49 -2.42 -6.95
CA SER A 83 -12.77 -1.96 -7.51
C SER A 83 -13.02 -0.48 -7.21
N ILE A 84 -12.75 -0.04 -5.98
CA ILE A 84 -12.86 1.38 -5.59
C ILE A 84 -11.93 2.25 -6.44
N ALA A 85 -10.68 1.83 -6.66
CA ALA A 85 -9.74 2.56 -7.51
C ALA A 85 -10.24 2.68 -8.96
N LEU A 86 -10.81 1.61 -9.55
CA LEU A 86 -11.40 1.66 -10.89
C LEU A 86 -12.63 2.58 -10.97
N VAL A 87 -13.48 2.56 -9.95
CA VAL A 87 -14.64 3.44 -9.86
C VAL A 87 -14.16 4.89 -9.83
N LEU A 88 -13.17 5.23 -9.00
CA LEU A 88 -12.59 6.58 -8.95
C LEU A 88 -11.95 7.00 -10.28
N CYS A 89 -11.23 6.10 -10.96
CA CYS A 89 -10.75 6.35 -12.32
C CYS A 89 -11.90 6.71 -13.28
N SER A 90 -12.96 5.91 -13.28
CA SER A 90 -14.12 6.10 -14.17
C SER A 90 -14.85 7.41 -13.89
N LEU A 91 -15.05 7.75 -12.61
CA LEU A 91 -15.63 9.03 -12.20
C LEU A 91 -14.79 10.22 -12.67
N LEU A 92 -13.46 10.14 -12.55
CA LEU A 92 -12.57 11.21 -13.01
C LEU A 92 -12.62 11.38 -14.52
N VAL A 93 -12.58 10.29 -15.29
CA VAL A 93 -12.68 10.33 -16.75
C VAL A 93 -14.03 10.92 -17.19
N ALA A 94 -15.13 10.50 -16.56
CA ALA A 94 -16.47 11.04 -16.83
C ALA A 94 -16.56 12.54 -16.49
N TRP A 95 -15.99 12.95 -15.35
CA TRP A 95 -15.93 14.35 -14.93
C TRP A 95 -15.16 15.22 -15.93
N ILE A 96 -14.02 14.73 -16.42
CA ILE A 96 -13.22 15.40 -17.45
C ILE A 96 -14.03 15.52 -18.75
N GLY A 97 -14.68 14.43 -19.18
CA GLY A 97 -15.52 14.42 -20.40
C GLY A 97 -16.67 15.43 -20.35
N ASN A 98 -17.39 15.52 -19.23
CA ASN A 98 -18.50 16.46 -19.07
C ASN A 98 -18.05 17.93 -18.95
N SER A 99 -16.81 18.17 -18.54
CA SER A 99 -16.23 19.52 -18.42
C SER A 99 -15.88 20.14 -19.77
N TYR A 100 -15.76 19.35 -20.84
CA TYR A 100 -15.53 19.86 -22.20
C TYR A 100 -16.82 20.30 -22.91
N SER A 101 -17.98 19.81 -22.49
CA SER A 101 -19.29 20.11 -23.12
C SER A 101 -20.04 21.29 -22.49
N ASN A 102 -19.67 21.70 -21.27
CA ASN A 102 -20.31 22.79 -20.53
C ASN A 102 -19.25 23.86 -20.19
N GLU A 103 -19.61 25.14 -20.24
CA GLU A 103 -18.78 26.30 -19.84
C GLU A 103 -17.83 25.97 -18.68
N PRO A 104 -16.53 26.31 -18.80
CA PRO A 104 -15.50 25.63 -18.04
C PRO A 104 -15.63 25.96 -16.54
N VAL A 105 -15.68 24.90 -15.75
CA VAL A 105 -15.46 24.92 -14.28
C VAL A 105 -14.13 25.64 -13.89
N ALA A 106 -13.28 25.97 -14.88
CA ALA A 106 -12.11 26.84 -14.77
C ALA A 106 -12.37 28.18 -14.07
N ALA A 107 -13.61 28.71 -14.06
CA ALA A 107 -13.91 29.95 -13.33
C ALA A 107 -13.92 29.80 -11.79
N ARG A 108 -13.88 28.57 -11.24
CA ARG A 108 -14.07 28.31 -9.79
C ARG A 108 -12.84 27.73 -9.07
N VAL A 109 -11.77 27.40 -9.79
CA VAL A 109 -10.58 26.77 -9.20
C VAL A 109 -9.53 27.85 -8.84
N TYR A 110 -8.82 27.69 -7.72
CA TYR A 110 -7.75 28.59 -7.31
C TYR A 110 -6.40 28.05 -7.81
N GLY A 111 -5.67 28.81 -8.64
CA GLY A 111 -4.36 28.42 -9.19
C GLY A 111 -4.15 28.86 -10.65
N ASN A 112 -3.03 28.46 -11.23
CA ASN A 112 -2.68 28.70 -12.63
C ASN A 112 -3.59 27.89 -13.57
N MET A 113 -4.23 28.60 -14.50
CA MET A 113 -5.28 28.07 -15.39
C MET A 113 -4.78 27.69 -16.78
N SER A 114 -3.47 27.55 -17.00
CA SER A 114 -2.97 27.06 -18.27
C SER A 114 -3.54 25.66 -18.57
N SER A 115 -4.12 25.49 -19.77
CA SER A 115 -4.75 24.22 -20.20
C SER A 115 -3.81 23.02 -20.05
N THR A 116 -2.51 23.22 -20.22
CA THR A 116 -1.47 22.20 -20.03
C THR A 116 -1.36 21.73 -18.58
N ILE A 117 -1.45 22.65 -17.61
CA ILE A 117 -1.36 22.33 -16.18
C ILE A 117 -2.62 21.57 -15.74
N VAL A 118 -3.80 22.01 -16.18
CA VAL A 118 -5.07 21.34 -15.87
C VAL A 118 -5.07 19.90 -16.39
N TYR A 119 -4.62 19.67 -17.64
CA TYR A 119 -4.50 18.32 -18.19
C TYR A 119 -3.50 17.46 -17.41
N THR A 120 -2.37 18.04 -17.02
CA THR A 120 -1.33 17.36 -16.24
C THR A 120 -1.85 16.92 -14.86
N LYS A 121 -2.66 17.76 -14.18
CA LYS A 121 -3.30 17.42 -12.90
C LYS A 121 -4.14 16.15 -13.03
N TYR A 122 -5.05 16.13 -14.01
CA TYR A 122 -5.96 15.01 -14.21
C TYR A 122 -5.25 13.73 -14.62
N LEU A 123 -4.25 13.81 -15.52
CA LEU A 123 -3.44 12.67 -15.88
C LEU A 123 -2.68 12.09 -14.68
N ALA A 124 -2.05 12.94 -13.86
CA ALA A 124 -1.32 12.49 -12.69
C ALA A 124 -2.22 11.72 -11.70
N ILE A 125 -3.44 12.24 -11.46
CA ILE A 125 -4.43 11.58 -10.61
C ILE A 125 -4.85 10.24 -11.22
N LEU A 126 -5.22 10.22 -12.50
CA LEU A 126 -5.64 9.01 -13.20
C LEU A 126 -4.55 7.93 -13.16
N THR A 127 -3.31 8.29 -13.49
CA THR A 127 -2.16 7.37 -13.44
C THR A 127 -1.95 6.83 -12.03
N SER A 128 -2.06 7.66 -11.00
CA SER A 128 -1.89 7.19 -9.61
C SER A 128 -2.94 6.15 -9.20
N PHE A 129 -4.22 6.33 -9.59
CA PHE A 129 -5.26 5.34 -9.34
C PHE A 129 -5.09 4.06 -10.15
N VAL A 130 -4.65 4.15 -11.40
CA VAL A 130 -4.36 2.96 -12.23
C VAL A 130 -3.21 2.15 -11.63
N ILE A 131 -2.13 2.79 -11.20
CA ILE A 131 -1.01 2.08 -10.55
C ILE A 131 -1.50 1.44 -9.23
N ALA A 132 -2.30 2.16 -8.43
CA ALA A 132 -2.88 1.60 -7.20
C ALA A 132 -3.74 0.36 -7.49
N PHE A 133 -4.60 0.43 -8.52
CA PHE A 133 -5.40 -0.70 -8.99
C PHE A 133 -4.53 -1.91 -9.34
N VAL A 134 -3.48 -1.72 -10.14
CA VAL A 134 -2.56 -2.78 -10.53
C VAL A 134 -1.89 -3.40 -9.29
N CYS A 135 -1.46 -2.59 -8.32
CA CYS A 135 -0.91 -3.09 -7.06
C CYS A 135 -1.91 -3.95 -6.29
N PHE A 136 -3.18 -3.55 -6.19
CA PHE A 136 -4.19 -4.35 -5.50
C PHE A 136 -4.54 -5.65 -6.23
N VAL A 137 -4.53 -5.64 -7.56
CA VAL A 137 -4.68 -6.87 -8.36
C VAL A 137 -3.51 -7.82 -8.09
N HIS A 138 -2.27 -7.34 -8.10
CA HIS A 138 -1.11 -8.17 -7.77
C HIS A 138 -1.13 -8.67 -6.32
N ALA A 139 -1.61 -7.87 -5.37
CA ALA A 139 -1.83 -8.29 -4.00
C ALA A 139 -2.85 -9.44 -3.93
N ALA A 140 -4.01 -9.28 -4.59
CA ALA A 140 -5.05 -10.29 -4.67
C ALA A 140 -4.55 -11.60 -5.31
N THR A 141 -3.84 -11.54 -6.44
CA THR A 141 -3.24 -12.73 -7.07
C THR A 141 -2.25 -13.44 -6.14
N SER A 142 -1.44 -12.68 -5.39
CA SER A 142 -0.49 -13.26 -4.45
C SER A 142 -1.19 -13.93 -3.26
N PHE A 143 -2.28 -13.34 -2.73
CA PHE A 143 -3.09 -13.96 -1.67
C PHE A 143 -3.87 -15.18 -2.15
N LEU A 144 -4.40 -15.16 -3.38
CA LEU A 144 -4.99 -16.33 -4.03
C LEU A 144 -3.98 -17.48 -4.13
N HIS A 145 -2.77 -17.17 -4.61
CA HIS A 145 -1.70 -18.16 -4.71
C HIS A 145 -1.33 -18.70 -3.33
N ALA A 146 -1.18 -17.84 -2.31
CA ALA A 146 -0.95 -18.27 -0.94
C ALA A 146 -2.06 -19.19 -0.42
N GLY A 147 -3.34 -18.86 -0.66
CA GLY A 147 -4.48 -19.70 -0.25
C GLY A 147 -4.48 -21.07 -0.94
N PHE A 148 -4.13 -21.12 -2.22
CA PHE A 148 -3.93 -22.38 -2.94
C PHE A 148 -2.84 -23.21 -2.26
N LEU A 149 -1.66 -22.63 -2.05
CA LEU A 149 -0.52 -23.32 -1.43
C LEU A 149 -0.82 -23.81 0.00
N ILE A 150 -1.56 -23.02 0.80
CA ILE A 150 -1.97 -23.42 2.17
C ILE A 150 -2.89 -24.66 2.13
N SER A 151 -3.73 -24.78 1.10
CA SER A 151 -4.71 -25.85 0.92
C SER A 151 -4.11 -27.15 0.37
N LEU A 152 -2.87 -27.16 -0.12
CA LEU A 152 -2.29 -28.33 -0.79
C LEU A 152 -1.96 -29.45 0.21
N PRO A 153 -2.57 -30.65 0.10
CA PRO A 153 -2.22 -31.79 0.92
C PRO A 153 -0.93 -32.45 0.46
N ASN A 154 -0.13 -32.98 1.40
CA ASN A 154 1.04 -33.83 1.15
C ASN A 154 2.13 -33.28 0.22
N CYS A 155 2.12 -31.98 -0.07
CA CYS A 155 3.21 -31.35 -0.78
C CYS A 155 4.30 -31.04 0.25
N VAL A 156 5.52 -31.55 0.03
CA VAL A 156 6.74 -31.09 0.75
C VAL A 156 7.02 -29.68 0.26
N MET A 157 6.15 -28.76 0.65
CA MET A 157 6.20 -27.37 0.25
C MET A 157 7.45 -26.76 0.84
N LEU A 158 8.27 -26.17 -0.02
CA LEU A 158 9.32 -25.28 0.44
C LEU A 158 8.62 -24.13 1.15
N ALA A 159 8.69 -24.05 2.47
CA ALA A 159 8.04 -23.02 3.29
C ALA A 159 8.27 -21.60 2.74
N GLY A 160 9.41 -21.40 2.07
CA GLY A 160 9.75 -20.17 1.36
C GLY A 160 8.76 -19.76 0.25
N ASN A 161 8.07 -20.68 -0.42
CA ASN A 161 7.12 -20.33 -1.49
C ASN A 161 5.83 -19.72 -0.91
N VAL A 162 5.28 -20.31 0.17
CA VAL A 162 4.12 -19.76 0.88
C VAL A 162 4.47 -18.42 1.52
N GLU A 163 5.64 -18.36 2.16
CA GLU A 163 6.16 -17.15 2.77
C GLU A 163 6.30 -16.02 1.75
N ASN A 164 6.94 -16.30 0.61
CA ASN A 164 7.12 -15.31 -0.46
C ASN A 164 5.78 -14.84 -1.03
N ALA A 165 4.81 -15.73 -1.23
CA ALA A 165 3.48 -15.35 -1.72
C ALA A 165 2.76 -14.40 -0.75
N VAL A 166 2.76 -14.73 0.55
CA VAL A 166 2.12 -13.93 1.60
C VAL A 166 2.80 -12.57 1.78
N ILE A 167 4.14 -12.54 1.80
CA ILE A 167 4.91 -11.30 1.94
C ILE A 167 4.78 -10.42 0.70
N SER A 168 4.88 -11.01 -0.50
CA SER A 168 4.69 -10.28 -1.76
C SER A 168 3.30 -9.62 -1.81
N GLY A 169 2.25 -10.39 -1.50
CA GLY A 169 0.88 -9.87 -1.46
C GLY A 169 0.72 -8.72 -0.46
N SER A 170 1.29 -8.87 0.74
CA SER A 170 1.26 -7.81 1.74
C SER A 170 2.05 -6.56 1.33
N ASN A 171 3.18 -6.72 0.63
CA ASN A 171 3.97 -5.59 0.17
C ASN A 171 3.21 -4.81 -0.91
N PHE A 172 2.62 -5.50 -1.91
CA PHE A 172 1.78 -4.87 -2.93
C PHE A 172 0.56 -4.16 -2.33
N TRP A 173 -0.06 -4.76 -1.31
CA TRP A 173 -1.14 -4.13 -0.55
C TRP A 173 -0.71 -2.80 0.07
N VAL A 174 0.45 -2.77 0.75
CA VAL A 174 0.97 -1.54 1.36
C VAL A 174 1.30 -0.50 0.29
N VAL A 175 1.93 -0.89 -0.81
CA VAL A 175 2.24 0.03 -1.93
C VAL A 175 0.97 0.61 -2.53
N GLY A 176 -0.07 -0.20 -2.75
CA GLY A 176 -1.38 0.25 -3.22
C GLY A 176 -2.00 1.28 -2.30
N LEU A 177 -1.98 1.06 -0.97
CA LEU A 177 -2.47 2.04 0.01
C LEU A 177 -1.69 3.37 -0.04
N ARG A 178 -0.36 3.32 -0.21
CA ARG A 178 0.45 4.54 -0.34
C ARG A 178 0.11 5.33 -1.60
N LEU A 179 -0.12 4.62 -2.71
CA LEU A 179 -0.56 5.25 -3.96
C LEU A 179 -1.95 5.85 -3.84
N LEU A 180 -2.88 5.25 -3.08
CA LEU A 180 -4.17 5.86 -2.79
C LEU A 180 -4.02 7.16 -1.98
N TYR A 181 -3.15 7.19 -0.96
CA TYR A 181 -2.88 8.44 -0.23
C TYR A 181 -2.27 9.51 -1.13
N LEU A 182 -1.36 9.14 -2.03
CA LEU A 182 -0.82 10.05 -3.03
C LEU A 182 -1.93 10.56 -3.97
N ALA A 183 -2.79 9.67 -4.46
CA ALA A 183 -3.92 10.03 -5.32
C ALA A 183 -4.88 11.01 -4.62
N THR A 184 -5.16 10.82 -3.33
CA THR A 184 -5.96 11.75 -2.52
C THR A 184 -5.31 13.14 -2.45
N ASN A 185 -3.99 13.21 -2.23
CA ASN A 185 -3.26 14.50 -2.25
C ASN A 185 -3.36 15.19 -3.62
N LEU A 186 -3.23 14.42 -4.70
CA LEU A 186 -3.37 14.94 -6.06
C LEU A 186 -4.82 15.36 -6.38
N MET A 187 -5.84 14.70 -5.83
CA MET A 187 -7.22 15.17 -5.95
C MET A 187 -7.41 16.54 -5.30
N LEU A 188 -6.78 16.78 -4.14
CA LEU A 188 -6.83 18.10 -3.49
C LEU A 188 -6.13 19.20 -4.31
N TRP A 189 -5.23 18.82 -5.21
CA TRP A 189 -4.61 19.75 -6.17
C TRP A 189 -5.60 20.32 -7.19
N ILE A 190 -6.75 19.67 -7.41
CA ILE A 190 -7.85 20.23 -8.20
C ILE A 190 -8.39 21.50 -7.54
N PHE A 191 -8.38 21.61 -6.21
CA PHE A 191 -8.85 22.82 -5.50
C PHE A 191 -7.78 23.90 -5.37
N GLY A 192 -6.51 23.56 -5.56
CA GLY A 192 -5.38 24.47 -5.57
C GLY A 192 -4.11 23.88 -4.96
N PRO A 193 -2.99 24.62 -5.02
CA PRO A 193 -1.69 24.16 -4.50
C PRO A 193 -1.65 24.15 -2.96
N ILE A 194 -2.38 25.06 -2.30
CA ILE A 194 -2.42 25.21 -0.84
C ILE A 194 -3.05 23.96 -0.18
N PRO A 195 -4.28 23.53 -0.54
CA PRO A 195 -4.86 22.33 0.05
C PRO A 195 -4.02 21.08 -0.23
N MET A 196 -3.43 20.94 -1.42
CA MET A 196 -2.51 19.85 -1.75
C MET A 196 -1.27 19.83 -0.84
N PHE A 197 -0.65 20.97 -0.60
CA PHE A 197 0.54 21.05 0.25
C PHE A 197 0.23 20.68 1.69
N ILE A 198 -0.85 21.26 2.25
CA ILE A 198 -1.30 20.96 3.62
C ILE A 198 -1.63 19.47 3.75
N SER A 199 -2.37 18.90 2.80
CA SER A 199 -2.71 17.47 2.84
C SER A 199 -1.47 16.58 2.71
N SER A 200 -0.46 16.99 1.94
CA SER A 200 0.79 16.25 1.79
C SER A 200 1.55 16.19 3.13
N VAL A 201 1.64 17.31 3.84
CA VAL A 201 2.25 17.36 5.18
C VAL A 201 1.45 16.50 6.17
N ILE A 202 0.12 16.62 6.20
CA ILE A 202 -0.73 15.80 7.07
C ILE A 202 -0.54 14.31 6.76
N THR A 203 -0.50 13.94 5.48
CA THR A 203 -0.28 12.56 5.05
C THR A 203 1.07 12.06 5.55
N VAL A 204 2.16 12.82 5.39
CA VAL A 204 3.48 12.42 5.87
C VAL A 204 3.50 12.24 7.39
N VAL A 205 2.89 13.16 8.16
CA VAL A 205 2.80 13.03 9.63
C VAL A 205 2.02 11.78 10.04
N LEU A 206 0.88 11.53 9.38
CA LEU A 206 0.08 10.33 9.60
C LEU A 206 0.89 9.08 9.28
N LEU A 207 1.56 9.04 8.12
CA LEU A 207 2.40 7.91 7.72
C LEU A 207 3.57 7.69 8.68
N GLN A 208 4.21 8.74 9.20
CA GLN A 208 5.26 8.64 10.21
C GLN A 208 4.78 7.95 11.48
N PHE A 209 3.54 8.25 11.90
CA PHE A 209 2.94 7.60 13.06
C PHE A 209 2.63 6.12 12.77
N LEU A 210 2.02 5.82 11.61
CA LEU A 210 1.68 4.46 11.20
C LEU A 210 2.89 3.57 10.91
N ASP A 211 4.02 4.15 10.48
CA ASP A 211 5.22 3.38 10.10
C ASP A 211 6.17 3.13 11.26
N ARG A 212 6.03 3.89 12.35
CA ARG A 212 6.90 3.77 13.51
C ARG A 212 6.48 2.57 14.35
N ASN A 213 7.28 1.51 14.32
CA ASN A 213 7.17 0.43 15.27
C ASN A 213 8.05 0.72 16.50
N THR A 214 7.44 0.69 17.68
CA THR A 214 8.17 0.73 18.97
C THR A 214 8.09 -0.59 19.72
N ALA A 215 7.30 -1.56 19.22
CA ALA A 215 7.14 -2.85 19.87
C ALA A 215 8.35 -3.75 19.58
N PRO A 216 8.89 -4.46 20.59
CA PRO A 216 9.93 -5.46 20.37
C PRO A 216 9.39 -6.60 19.51
N LEU A 217 10.25 -7.19 18.69
CA LEU A 217 9.90 -8.38 17.90
C LEU A 217 9.53 -9.53 18.85
N PRO A 218 8.43 -10.26 18.61
CA PRO A 218 8.06 -11.38 19.46
C PRO A 218 9.15 -12.46 19.39
N GLN A 219 9.82 -12.73 20.51
CA GLN A 219 10.70 -13.89 20.63
C GLN A 219 9.85 -15.10 21.00
N TYR A 220 9.68 -16.04 20.06
CA TYR A 220 9.09 -17.32 20.38
C TYR A 220 10.16 -18.27 20.90
N ALA A 221 9.87 -18.95 22.01
CA ALA A 221 10.64 -20.12 22.42
C ALA A 221 10.64 -21.13 21.26
N ARG A 222 11.83 -21.66 20.89
CA ARG A 222 11.89 -22.85 20.04
C ARG A 222 10.99 -23.91 20.69
N PRO A 223 10.24 -24.71 19.90
CA PRO A 223 9.70 -25.93 20.49
C PRO A 223 10.87 -26.66 21.14
N LEU A 224 10.71 -27.03 22.41
CA LEU A 224 11.61 -27.98 23.06
C LEU A 224 11.78 -29.11 22.05
N SER A 225 13.02 -29.30 21.56
CA SER A 225 13.32 -30.50 20.79
C SER A 225 12.81 -31.67 21.60
N CYS A 226 12.17 -32.61 20.92
CA CYS A 226 11.73 -33.85 21.51
C CYS A 226 12.97 -34.68 21.92
N ASP A 227 13.67 -34.26 22.97
CA ASP A 227 14.62 -35.08 23.73
C ASP A 227 13.81 -35.94 24.70
N SER A 228 12.99 -36.83 24.14
CA SER A 228 12.38 -37.94 24.87
C SER A 228 12.01 -39.08 23.92
N PHE A 229 12.91 -39.40 22.99
CA PHE A 229 12.89 -40.70 22.30
C PHE A 229 14.32 -41.25 22.12
N LYS A 230 15.06 -41.39 23.23
CA LYS A 230 16.09 -42.43 23.35
C LYS A 230 16.36 -42.80 24.81
N LYS A 231 15.41 -43.52 25.41
CA LYS A 231 15.72 -44.54 26.42
C LYS A 231 14.77 -45.72 26.26
N ILE A 232 14.81 -46.31 25.06
CA ILE A 232 14.45 -47.72 24.89
C ILE A 232 15.73 -48.49 25.16
N GLY A 233 15.66 -49.36 26.17
CA GLY A 233 16.44 -50.59 26.32
C GLY A 233 17.94 -50.47 26.22
N ASP A 234 18.61 -50.47 27.37
CA ASP A 234 19.85 -51.23 27.53
C ASP A 234 19.99 -51.61 29.03
N HIS A 235 19.91 -52.93 29.24
CA HIS A 235 20.24 -53.74 30.43
C HIS A 235 19.35 -53.68 31.68
#